data_AF-A0A3M3FN76-F1
#
_entry.id   AF-A0A3M3FN76-F1
#
_cell.length_a   1.000
_cell.length_b   1.000
_cell.length_c   1.000
_cell.angle_alpha   90.00
_cell.angle_beta   90.00
_cell.angle_gamma   90.00
#
_symmetry.space_group_name_H-M   'P 1'
#
loop_
_entity.id
_entity.type
_entity.pdbx_description
1 polymer ?
#
loop_
_entity_poly.entity_id
_entity_poly.type
_entity_poly.pdbx_seq_one_letter_code
_entity_poly.pdbx_strand_id
1 'polypeptide(L)'
;MARSSPPSTLPPFEPVTLTELRTFWMRYPNDDIRRLILEVQRYRTKLKEIDRLYQTTQTAWHDNVGGELVALNWLRSVMFEEKFRIG
;
A
#
# COMPACT_ATOMS: atom_id res chain seq x y z
N MET A 1 -11.90 -36.69 8.15
CA MET A 1 -11.43 -35.55 8.97
C MET A 1 -11.25 -34.35 8.05
N ALA A 2 -12.24 -33.44 8.02
CA ALA A 2 -12.17 -32.25 7.18
C ALA A 2 -11.27 -31.19 7.85
N ARG A 3 -10.24 -30.73 7.15
CA ARG A 3 -9.42 -29.59 7.58
C ARG A 3 -10.21 -28.32 7.30
N SER A 4 -10.72 -27.67 8.34
CA SER A 4 -11.32 -26.34 8.26
C SER A 4 -10.22 -25.33 7.90
N SER A 5 -10.27 -24.74 6.70
CA SER A 5 -9.45 -23.57 6.38
C SER A 5 -9.85 -22.41 7.30
N PRO A 6 -8.89 -21.64 7.85
CA PRO A 6 -9.23 -20.49 8.68
C PRO A 6 -9.97 -19.44 7.82
N PRO A 7 -10.94 -18.69 8.38
CA PRO A 7 -11.60 -17.60 7.68
C PRO A 7 -10.54 -16.53 7.35
N SER A 8 -10.08 -16.55 6.10
CA SER A 8 -9.02 -15.68 5.56
C SER A 8 -9.57 -14.31 5.18
N THR A 9 -10.14 -13.61 6.14
CA THR A 9 -10.49 -12.19 5.96
C THR A 9 -10.23 -11.51 7.27
N LEU A 10 -9.17 -10.69 7.28
CA LEU A 10 -9.00 -9.70 8.32
C LEU A 10 -10.32 -8.90 8.45
N PRO A 11 -10.77 -8.60 9.68
CA PRO A 11 -11.95 -7.77 9.83
C PRO A 11 -11.75 -6.45 9.08
N PRO A 12 -12.82 -5.85 8.55
CA PRO A 12 -12.71 -4.52 7.97
C PRO A 12 -12.13 -3.58 9.04
N PHE A 13 -11.04 -2.90 8.70
CA PHE A 13 -10.40 -1.94 9.59
C PHE A 13 -10.09 -0.68 8.80
N GLU A 14 -10.27 0.47 9.44
CA GLU A 14 -9.89 1.74 8.85
C GLU A 14 -8.36 1.89 8.87
N PRO A 15 -7.73 2.29 7.76
CA PRO A 15 -6.30 2.54 7.73
C PRO A 15 -5.90 3.64 8.71
N VAL A 16 -4.86 3.39 9.52
CA VAL A 16 -4.38 4.36 10.51
C VAL A 16 -3.79 5.58 9.80
N THR A 17 -4.30 6.78 10.03
CA THR A 17 -3.81 8.01 9.40
C THR A 17 -2.39 8.40 9.83
N LEU A 18 -1.70 9.26 9.07
CA LEU A 18 -0.40 9.78 9.50
C LEU A 18 -0.48 10.53 10.84
N THR A 19 -1.58 11.25 11.08
CA THR A 19 -1.82 11.97 12.33
C THR A 19 -1.97 11.02 13.52
N GLU A 20 -2.71 9.92 13.34
CA GLU A 20 -2.84 8.88 14.36
C GLU A 20 -1.50 8.18 14.62
N LEU A 21 -0.73 7.84 13.58
CA LEU A 21 0.61 7.26 13.75
C LEU A 21 1.55 8.19 14.54
N ARG A 22 1.52 9.51 14.27
CA ARG A 22 2.28 10.50 15.07
C ARG A 22 1.80 10.57 16.51
N THR A 23 0.48 10.50 16.71
CA THR A 23 -0.11 10.47 18.06
C THR A 23 0.33 9.22 18.81
N PHE A 24 0.30 8.05 18.18
CA PHE A 24 0.76 6.79 18.76
C PHE A 24 2.25 6.80 19.08
N TRP A 25 3.08 7.40 18.21
CA TRP A 25 4.51 7.56 18.44
C TRP A 25 4.82 8.34 19.73
N MET A 26 4.07 9.41 19.99
CA MET A 26 4.23 10.22 21.20
C MET A 26 3.65 9.53 22.44
N ARG A 27 2.50 8.86 22.29
CA ARG A 27 1.75 8.26 23.40
C ARG A 27 2.38 6.95 23.90
N TYR A 28 3.00 6.18 23.03
CA TYR A 28 3.53 4.86 23.35
C TYR A 28 5.05 4.80 23.10
N PRO A 29 5.88 5.01 24.14
CA PRO A 29 7.34 4.98 24.02
C PRO A 29 7.92 3.56 23.93
N ASN A 30 7.10 2.54 23.63
CA ASN A 30 7.53 1.17 23.46
C ASN A 30 8.19 0.97 22.07
N ASP A 31 9.36 0.35 22.05
CA ASP A 31 10.17 0.20 20.84
C ASP A 31 9.53 -0.71 19.77
N ASP A 32 8.78 -1.74 20.17
CA ASP A 32 8.07 -2.61 19.22
C ASP A 32 6.95 -1.86 18.51
N ILE A 33 6.22 -1.02 19.23
CA ILE A 33 5.16 -0.16 18.66
C ILE A 33 5.77 0.86 17.69
N ARG A 34 6.89 1.49 18.08
CA ARG A 34 7.60 2.43 17.22
C ARG A 34 8.11 1.76 15.95
N ARG A 35 8.70 0.57 16.05
CA ARG A 35 9.13 -0.23 14.91
C ARG A 35 7.96 -0.56 13.98
N LEU A 36 6.81 -0.96 14.53
CA LEU A 36 5.61 -1.23 13.73
C LEU A 36 5.13 0.01 12.97
N ILE A 37 5.07 1.18 13.64
CA ILE A 37 4.71 2.46 13.02
C ILE A 37 5.65 2.80 11.85
N LEU A 38 6.96 2.59 12.04
CA LEU A 38 7.96 2.83 11.00
C LEU A 38 7.81 1.88 9.81
N GLU A 39 7.54 0.59 10.05
CA GLU A 39 7.27 -0.37 8.97
C GLU A 39 6.02 0.03 8.15
N VAL A 40 4.95 0.46 8.81
CA VAL A 40 3.75 0.99 8.11
C VAL A 40 4.13 2.17 7.20
N GLN A 41 4.90 3.13 7.70
CA GLN A 41 5.35 4.28 6.90
C GLN A 41 6.29 3.89 5.75
N ARG A 42 7.15 2.90 5.98
CA ARG A 42 8.04 2.35 4.95
C ARG A 42 7.24 1.74 3.80
N TYR A 43 6.23 0.91 4.10
CA TYR A 43 5.36 0.32 3.07
C TYR A 43 4.59 1.39 2.28
N ARG A 44 4.03 2.41 2.96
CA ARG A 44 3.39 3.54 2.26
C ARG A 44 4.33 4.26 1.32
N THR A 45 5.59 4.44 1.72
CA THR A 45 6.61 5.06 0.88
C THR A 45 6.94 4.18 -0.34
N LYS A 46 7.05 2.87 -0.14
CA LYS A 46 7.27 1.92 -1.23
C LYS A 46 6.11 1.87 -2.23
N LEU A 47 4.87 1.94 -1.76
CA LEU A 47 3.71 2.04 -2.66
C LEU A 47 3.74 3.30 -3.52
N LYS A 48 4.14 4.45 -2.94
CA LYS A 48 4.34 5.69 -3.72
C LYS A 48 5.44 5.55 -4.76
N GLU A 49 6.50 4.80 -4.46
CA GLU A 49 7.59 4.53 -5.40
C GLU A 49 7.13 3.64 -6.57
N ILE A 50 6.35 2.60 -6.29
CA ILE A 50 5.74 1.74 -7.32
C ILE A 50 4.81 2.57 -8.21
N ASP A 51 4.02 3.49 -7.65
CA ASP A 51 3.14 4.38 -8.43
C ASP A 51 3.92 5.30 -9.38
N ARG A 52 5.11 5.75 -8.98
CA ARG A 52 6.00 6.53 -9.86
C ARG A 52 6.57 5.66 -10.98
N LEU A 53 7.07 4.46 -10.65
CA LEU A 53 7.59 3.52 -11.64
C LEU A 53 6.52 3.13 -12.66
N TYR A 54 5.29 2.92 -12.20
CA TYR A 54 4.12 2.70 -13.03
C TYR A 54 3.92 3.84 -14.05
N GLN A 55 3.87 5.09 -13.57
CA GLN A 55 3.68 6.26 -14.43
C GLN A 55 4.79 6.38 -15.47
N THR A 56 6.05 6.25 -15.05
CA THR A 56 7.20 6.30 -15.97
C THR A 56 7.13 5.19 -17.03
N THR A 57 6.80 3.97 -16.63
CA THR A 57 6.67 2.83 -17.56
C THR A 57 5.52 3.06 -18.54
N GLN A 58 4.38 3.56 -18.06
CA GLN A 58 3.22 3.86 -18.90
C GLN A 58 3.55 4.94 -19.94
N THR A 59 4.19 6.04 -19.53
CA THR A 59 4.61 7.10 -20.45
C THR A 59 5.60 6.58 -21.49
N ALA A 60 6.65 5.88 -21.06
CA ALA A 60 7.65 5.33 -21.99
C ALA A 60 7.02 4.33 -22.99
N TRP A 61 6.08 3.50 -22.55
CA TRP A 61 5.37 2.57 -23.44
C TRP A 61 4.49 3.30 -24.45
N HIS A 62 3.71 4.26 -23.98
CA HIS A 62 2.84 5.08 -24.81
C HIS A 62 3.65 5.79 -25.92
N ASP A 63 4.81 6.34 -25.57
CA ASP A 63 5.63 7.13 -26.50
C ASP A 63 6.39 6.27 -27.52
N ASN A 64 6.75 5.03 -27.20
CA ASN A 64 7.55 4.16 -28.08
C ASN A 64 6.75 3.13 -28.89
N VAL A 65 5.62 2.63 -28.35
CA VAL A 65 4.85 1.52 -28.97
C VAL A 65 3.45 1.96 -29.36
N GLY A 66 2.82 2.82 -28.54
CA GLY A 66 1.41 3.17 -28.67
C GLY A 66 0.46 2.09 -28.12
N GLY A 67 -0.70 2.52 -27.63
CA GLY A 67 -1.74 1.66 -27.04
C GLY A 67 -1.61 1.46 -25.52
N GLU A 68 -2.61 0.83 -24.91
CA GLU A 68 -2.64 0.56 -23.47
C GLU A 68 -2.09 -0.83 -23.12
N LEU A 69 -1.17 -0.88 -22.15
CA LEU A 69 -0.67 -2.14 -21.61
C LEU A 69 -1.61 -2.62 -20.51
N VAL A 70 -2.36 -3.70 -20.77
CA VAL A 70 -3.36 -4.24 -19.83
C VAL A 70 -2.76 -4.52 -18.45
N ALA A 71 -1.55 -5.10 -18.37
CA ALA A 71 -0.90 -5.39 -17.09
C ALA A 71 -0.59 -4.13 -16.26
N LEU A 72 -0.31 -2.99 -16.91
CA LEU A 72 -0.16 -1.71 -16.24
C LEU A 72 -1.51 -1.28 -15.67
N ASN A 73 -2.58 -1.34 -16.44
CA ASN A 73 -3.90 -0.93 -15.94
C ASN A 73 -4.34 -1.77 -14.72
N TRP A 74 -4.01 -3.06 -14.68
CA TRP A 74 -4.25 -3.93 -13.52
C TRP A 74 -3.40 -3.53 -12.31
N LEU A 75 -2.11 -3.22 -12.52
CA LEU A 75 -1.24 -2.69 -11.47
C LEU A 75 -1.81 -1.38 -10.89
N ARG A 76 -2.35 -0.51 -11.74
CA ARG A 76 -3.03 0.72 -11.31
C ARG A 76 -4.24 0.44 -10.42
N SER A 77 -5.08 -0.54 -10.76
CA SER A 77 -6.22 -0.92 -9.92
C SER A 77 -5.79 -1.43 -8.55
N VAL A 78 -4.80 -2.33 -8.49
CA VAL A 78 -4.26 -2.83 -7.21
C VAL A 78 -3.65 -1.70 -6.37
N MET A 79 -2.92 -0.78 -7.00
CA MET A 79 -2.39 0.39 -6.30
C MET A 79 -3.47 1.37 -5.85
N PHE A 80 -4.58 1.49 -6.59
CA PHE A 80 -5.68 2.38 -6.25
C PHE A 80 -6.38 1.93 -4.97
N GLU A 81 -6.62 0.63 -4.83
CA GLU A 81 -7.17 0.03 -3.59
C GLU A 81 -6.27 0.32 -2.38
N GLU A 82 -4.94 0.28 -2.57
CA GLU A 82 -3.97 0.55 -1.52
C GLU A 82 -3.73 2.06 -1.27
N LYS A 83 -4.02 2.93 -2.26
CA LYS A 83 -3.88 4.39 -2.14
C LYS A 83 -4.82 4.99 -1.10
N PHE A 84 -6.02 4.41 -0.90
CA PHE A 84 -6.93 4.82 0.18
C PHE A 84 -6.32 4.59 1.57
N ARG A 85 -5.28 3.76 1.69
CA ARG A 85 -4.55 3.54 2.94
C ARG A 85 -3.42 4.53 3.19
N ILE A 86 -3.12 5.44 2.25
CA ILE A 86 -2.01 6.40 2.34
C ILE A 86 -2.40 7.69 3.08
N GLY A 87 -3.71 7.89 3.34
CA GLY A 87 -4.22 8.96 4.21
C GLY A 87 -3.53 9.03 5.57
#